data_AF-A0AAW2XX56-F1
#
_entry.id   AF-A0AAW2XX56-F1
#
_cell.length_a   1.000
_cell.length_b   1.000
_cell.length_c   1.000
_cell.angle_alpha   90.00
_cell.angle_beta   90.00
_cell.angle_gamma   90.00
#
_symmetry.space_group_name_H-M   'P 1'
#
loop_
_entity.id
_entity.type
_entity.pdbx_description
1 polymer ?
#
loop_
_entity_poly.entity_id
_entity_poly.type
_entity_poly.pdbx_seq_one_letter_code
_entity_poly.pdbx_strand_id
1 'polypeptide(L)'
;MSTQNEIPVAEQIDNGNTEASEKKTRTLILKTSDGQEFEVPESAAVLSVTIKHILEECELSKIPLPVVDGRTLTRVIGYLTKHTDGGVSDEEKRDFDEEFVTETR
;
A
#
# COMPACT_ATOMS: atom_id res chain seq x y z
N MET A 1 49.10 -7.39 40.71
CA MET A 1 49.92 -6.81 39.63
C MET A 1 49.10 -6.87 38.37
N SER A 2 48.52 -5.72 37.99
CA SER A 2 48.65 -5.06 36.67
C SER A 2 47.67 -5.64 35.64
N THR A 3 46.51 -4.98 35.40
CA THR A 3 46.25 -3.93 34.37
C THR A 3 46.45 -4.46 32.94
N GLN A 4 45.68 -4.14 31.89
CA GLN A 4 44.97 -2.90 31.54
C GLN A 4 44.17 -3.15 30.23
N ASN A 5 43.07 -2.42 30.05
CA ASN A 5 42.55 -1.83 28.80
C ASN A 5 42.14 -2.73 27.60
N GLU A 6 40.85 -2.78 27.24
CA GLU A 6 40.02 -1.78 26.49
C GLU A 6 40.36 -1.70 25.00
N ILE A 7 39.39 -2.00 24.11
CA ILE A 7 38.83 -1.15 23.03
C ILE A 7 37.43 -1.75 22.61
N PRO A 8 36.53 -1.08 21.85
CA PRO A 8 35.42 -0.27 22.37
C PRO A 8 34.02 -0.63 21.79
N VAL A 9 32.99 -0.04 22.42
CA VAL A 9 31.70 0.42 21.85
C VAL A 9 31.03 -0.44 20.76
N ALA A 10 30.07 -1.27 21.16
CA ALA A 10 28.93 -1.57 20.28
C ALA A 10 27.89 -0.47 20.52
N GLU A 11 27.82 0.40 19.54
CA GLU A 11 26.86 1.48 19.39
C GLU A 11 25.43 0.96 19.39
N GLN A 12 24.65 1.49 20.33
CA GLN A 12 23.21 1.78 20.30
C GLN A 12 22.42 1.20 19.12
N ILE A 13 21.46 0.32 19.41
CA ILE A 13 20.22 0.24 18.63
C ILE A 13 19.01 0.48 19.53
N ASP A 14 18.39 1.60 19.19
CA ASP A 14 17.02 2.07 19.38
C ASP A 14 16.34 1.96 20.76
N ASN A 15 16.17 3.14 21.34
CA ASN A 15 15.14 3.44 22.29
C ASN A 15 13.77 3.05 21.73
N GLY A 16 13.08 2.17 22.46
CA GLY A 16 11.68 1.88 22.26
C GLY A 16 10.85 3.15 22.24
N ASN A 17 10.32 3.46 21.07
CA ASN A 17 9.27 4.44 20.88
C ASN A 17 8.20 3.85 19.95
N THR A 18 7.06 3.60 20.56
CA THR A 18 5.72 3.73 20.01
C THR A 18 5.21 2.60 19.10
N GLU A 19 4.54 1.69 19.81
CA GLU A 19 3.19 1.21 19.51
C GLU A 19 2.95 0.52 18.16
N ALA A 20 2.96 -0.81 18.27
CA ALA A 20 2.30 -1.75 17.40
C ALA A 20 0.92 -1.25 16.92
N SER A 21 0.84 -0.92 15.64
CA SER A 21 -0.26 -1.43 14.83
C SER A 21 0.38 -2.37 13.82
N GLU A 22 0.44 -3.65 14.18
CA GLU A 22 0.63 -4.71 13.21
C GLU A 22 -0.62 -4.70 12.32
N LYS A 23 -0.72 -3.72 11.42
CA LYS A 23 -1.55 -3.82 10.24
C LYS A 23 -1.00 -5.05 9.55
N LYS A 24 -1.67 -6.19 9.72
CA LYS A 24 -1.44 -7.34 8.86
C LYS A 24 -1.49 -6.79 7.44
N THR A 25 -0.35 -6.70 6.78
CA THR A 25 -0.24 -6.33 5.38
C THR A 25 -0.72 -7.52 4.58
N ARG A 26 -2.01 -7.83 4.70
CA ARG A 26 -2.65 -8.82 3.86
C ARG A 26 -2.62 -8.24 2.46
N THR A 27 -2.07 -9.00 1.53
CA THR A 27 -2.08 -8.68 0.11
C THR A 27 -3.25 -9.40 -0.54
N LEU A 28 -3.85 -8.74 -1.52
CA LEU A 28 -4.96 -9.26 -2.30
C LEU A 28 -4.54 -9.35 -3.77
N ILE A 29 -5.01 -10.39 -4.44
CA ILE A 29 -4.76 -10.59 -5.87
C ILE A 29 -6.00 -10.10 -6.62
N LEU A 30 -5.86 -9.01 -7.36
CA LEU A 30 -6.90 -8.50 -8.25
C LEU A 30 -6.68 -9.09 -9.64
N LYS A 31 -7.65 -9.87 -10.14
CA LYS A 31 -7.60 -10.44 -11.49
C LYS A 31 -8.46 -9.64 -12.45
N THR A 32 -7.88 -9.14 -13.51
CA THR A 32 -8.54 -8.30 -14.52
C THR A 32 -9.24 -9.11 -15.60
N SER A 33 -10.07 -8.44 -16.39
CA SER A 33 -10.88 -9.02 -17.47
C SER A 33 -10.04 -9.64 -18.59
N ASP A 34 -8.87 -9.07 -18.87
CA ASP A 34 -7.84 -9.55 -19.79
C ASP A 34 -6.95 -10.65 -19.18
N GLY A 35 -7.24 -11.05 -17.94
CA GLY A 35 -6.60 -12.17 -17.27
C GLY A 35 -5.30 -11.84 -16.55
N GLN A 36 -4.90 -10.56 -16.48
CA GLN A 36 -3.74 -10.13 -15.71
C GLN A 36 -4.04 -10.11 -14.22
N GLU A 37 -3.03 -10.39 -13.39
CA GLU A 37 -3.15 -10.47 -11.93
C GLU A 37 -2.24 -9.43 -11.28
N PHE A 38 -2.77 -8.72 -10.29
CA PHE A 38 -2.07 -7.64 -9.60
C PHE A 38 -2.13 -7.87 -8.10
N GLU A 39 -0.96 -7.83 -7.46
CA GLU A 39 -0.87 -7.90 -6.01
C GLU A 39 -0.96 -6.48 -5.43
N VAL A 40 -1.94 -6.27 -4.56
CA VAL A 40 -2.22 -4.96 -3.97
C VAL A 40 -2.38 -5.13 -2.46
N PRO A 41 -1.77 -4.26 -1.64
CA PRO A 41 -1.99 -4.30 -0.20
C PRO A 41 -3.46 -4.03 0.12
N GLU A 42 -4.03 -4.78 1.08
CA GLU A 42 -5.42 -4.64 1.52
C GLU A 42 -5.73 -3.19 1.87
N SER A 43 -4.80 -2.47 2.52
CA SER A 43 -4.98 -1.06 2.87
C SER A 43 -5.21 -0.12 1.69
N ALA A 44 -4.66 -0.43 0.51
CA ALA A 44 -4.93 0.32 -0.71
C ALA A 44 -6.20 -0.20 -1.39
N ALA A 45 -6.41 -1.52 -1.39
CA ALA A 45 -7.57 -2.15 -2.02
C ALA A 45 -8.91 -1.76 -1.34
N VAL A 46 -8.93 -1.60 0.00
CA VAL A 46 -10.12 -1.20 0.76
C VAL A 46 -10.54 0.26 0.53
N LEU A 47 -9.70 1.08 -0.11
CA LEU A 47 -10.13 2.39 -0.62
C LEU A 47 -11.20 2.23 -1.71
N SER A 48 -11.19 1.11 -2.45
CA SER A 48 -12.31 0.74 -3.29
C SER A 48 -13.44 0.17 -2.44
N VAL A 49 -14.54 0.92 -2.37
CA VAL A 49 -15.75 0.52 -1.64
C VAL A 49 -16.28 -0.83 -2.13
N THR A 50 -16.17 -1.14 -3.42
CA THR A 50 -16.58 -2.45 -3.96
C THR A 50 -15.72 -3.58 -3.39
N ILE A 51 -14.39 -3.43 -3.38
CA ILE A 51 -13.49 -4.44 -2.85
C ILE A 51 -13.68 -4.58 -1.34
N LYS A 52 -13.84 -3.47 -0.62
CA LYS A 52 -14.13 -3.47 0.81
C LYS A 52 -15.36 -4.34 1.15
N HIS A 53 -16.48 -4.11 0.47
CA HIS A 53 -17.68 -4.92 0.69
C HIS A 53 -17.47 -6.40 0.35
N ILE A 54 -16.70 -6.71 -0.70
CA ILE A 54 -16.39 -8.10 -1.05
C ILE A 54 -15.64 -8.79 0.10
N LEU A 55 -14.69 -8.10 0.74
CA LEU A 55 -13.92 -8.66 1.86
C LEU A 55 -14.74 -8.80 3.15
N GLU A 56 -15.70 -7.88 3.37
CA GLU A 56 -16.62 -7.94 4.51
C GLU A 56 -17.60 -9.12 4.38
N GLU A 57 -18.12 -9.37 3.17
CA GLU A 57 -19.07 -10.43 2.91
C GLU A 57 -18.40 -11.78 2.55
N CYS A 58 -17.14 -11.76 2.14
CA CYS A 58 -16.43 -12.93 1.62
C CYS A 58 -14.92 -12.87 1.86
N GLU A 59 -14.34 -13.89 2.50
CA GLU A 59 -12.90 -13.97 2.78
C GLU A 59 -12.07 -14.37 1.53
N LEU A 60 -12.20 -13.63 0.44
CA LEU A 60 -11.46 -13.86 -0.80
C LEU A 60 -10.10 -13.18 -0.76
N SER A 61 -9.04 -13.95 -0.98
CA SER A 61 -7.71 -13.40 -1.26
C SER A 61 -7.50 -13.08 -2.75
N LYS A 62 -8.40 -13.55 -3.62
CA LYS A 62 -8.36 -13.34 -5.07
C LYS A 62 -9.70 -12.79 -5.56
N ILE A 63 -9.68 -11.57 -6.07
CA ILE A 63 -10.88 -10.83 -6.45
C ILE A 63 -10.90 -10.67 -7.98
N PRO A 64 -11.85 -11.28 -8.70
CA PRO A 64 -12.01 -11.06 -10.13
C PRO A 64 -12.71 -9.73 -10.41
N LEU A 65 -12.14 -8.96 -11.33
CA LEU A 65 -12.63 -7.69 -11.88
C LEU A 65 -12.98 -7.90 -13.37
N PRO A 66 -14.20 -8.36 -13.69
CA PRO A 66 -14.57 -8.78 -15.04
C PRO A 66 -14.74 -7.64 -16.04
N VAL A 67 -14.77 -6.38 -15.58
CA VAL A 67 -15.00 -5.19 -16.42
C VAL A 67 -13.79 -4.26 -16.51
N VAL A 68 -12.73 -4.54 -15.76
CA VAL A 68 -11.52 -3.68 -15.70
C VAL A 68 -10.39 -4.43 -16.39
N ASP A 69 -9.71 -3.77 -17.32
CA ASP A 69 -8.49 -4.28 -17.95
C ASP A 69 -7.24 -3.95 -17.11
N GLY A 70 -6.13 -4.66 -17.33
CA GLY A 70 -4.91 -4.45 -16.57
C GLY A 70 -4.25 -3.10 -16.76
N ARG A 71 -4.38 -2.44 -17.91
CA ARG A 71 -3.84 -1.09 -18.11
C ARG A 71 -4.58 -0.09 -17.21
N THR A 72 -5.91 -0.17 -17.18
CA THR A 72 -6.75 0.64 -16.29
C THR A 72 -6.45 0.32 -14.83
N LEU A 73 -6.37 -0.95 -14.44
CA LEU A 73 -6.10 -1.33 -13.06
C LEU A 73 -4.72 -0.86 -12.58
N THR A 74 -3.70 -0.89 -13.44
CA THR A 74 -2.35 -0.36 -13.12
C THR A 74 -2.42 1.12 -12.73
N ARG A 75 -3.17 1.92 -13.49
CA ARG A 75 -3.37 3.35 -13.19
C ARG A 75 -4.11 3.54 -11.87
N VAL A 76 -5.17 2.76 -11.64
CA VAL A 76 -5.94 2.80 -10.39
C VAL A 76 -5.05 2.43 -9.20
N ILE A 77 -4.22 1.39 -9.30
CA ILE A 77 -3.30 1.03 -8.21
C ILE A 77 -2.34 2.19 -7.90
N GLY A 78 -1.75 2.82 -8.93
CA GLY A 78 -0.89 3.99 -8.74
C GLY A 78 -1.61 5.15 -8.04
N TYR A 79 -2.86 5.41 -8.44
CA TYR A 79 -3.72 6.40 -7.80
C TYR A 79 -3.96 6.07 -6.31
N LEU A 80 -4.33 4.83 -6.02
CA LEU A 80 -4.59 4.36 -4.65
C LEU A 80 -3.32 4.47 -3.79
N THR A 81 -2.16 4.09 -4.32
CA THR A 81 -0.88 4.21 -3.60
C THR A 81 -0.59 5.66 -3.22
N LYS A 82 -0.76 6.61 -4.15
CA LYS A 82 -0.60 8.05 -3.86
C LYS A 82 -1.57 8.55 -2.80
N HIS A 83 -2.80 8.06 -2.80
CA HIS A 83 -3.82 8.45 -1.83
C HIS A 83 -3.71 7.76 -0.46
N THR A 84 -3.04 6.60 -0.40
CA THR A 84 -2.70 5.96 0.88
C THR A 84 -1.47 6.56 1.55
N ASP A 85 -0.67 7.34 0.82
CA ASP A 85 0.54 7.94 1.36
C ASP A 85 0.18 9.08 2.33
N GLY A 86 0.55 8.89 3.60
CA GLY A 86 0.30 9.86 4.66
C GLY A 86 1.28 11.03 4.67
N GLY A 87 2.34 10.98 3.84
CA GLY A 87 3.31 12.06 3.68
C GLY A 87 2.93 13.07 2.61
N VAL A 88 1.93 12.77 1.78
CA VAL A 88 1.44 13.68 0.72
C VAL A 88 0.35 14.59 1.29
N SER A 89 0.52 15.90 1.12
CA SER A 89 -0.47 16.90 1.54
C SER A 89 -1.76 16.82 0.72
N ASP A 90 -2.86 17.37 1.26
CA ASP A 90 -4.14 17.42 0.54
C ASP A 90 -4.04 18.29 -0.73
N GLU A 91 -3.14 19.28 -0.75
CA GLU A 91 -2.88 20.12 -1.92
C GLU A 91 -2.19 19.31 -3.03
N GLU A 92 -1.14 18.56 -2.69
CA GLU A 92 -0.45 17.66 -3.64
C GLU A 92 -1.38 16.55 -4.17
N LYS A 93 -2.28 16.03 -3.33
CA LYS A 93 -3.28 15.04 -3.77
C LYS A 93 -4.24 15.64 -4.79
N ARG A 94 -4.68 16.89 -4.58
CA ARG A 94 -5.56 17.60 -5.52
C ARG A 94 -4.87 17.91 -6.84
N ASP A 95 -3.62 18.37 -6.81
CA ASP A 95 -2.85 18.62 -8.03
C ASP A 95 -2.65 17.33 -8.82
N PHE A 96 -2.33 16.23 -8.12
CA PHE A 96 -2.25 14.90 -8.72
C PHE A 96 -3.60 14.42 -9.28
N ASP A 97 -4.71 14.66 -8.58
CA ASP A 97 -6.06 14.33 -9.06
C ASP A 97 -6.36 15.03 -10.39
N GLU A 98 -6.01 16.31 -10.52
CA GLU A 98 -6.21 17.10 -11.74
C GLU A 98 -5.36 16.57 -12.91
N GLU A 99 -4.08 16.27 -12.66
CA GLU A 99 -3.19 15.70 -13.67
C GLU A 99 -3.65 14.28 -14.09
N PHE A 100 -4.02 13.44 -13.12
CA PHE A 100 -4.41 12.06 -13.35
C PHE A 100 -5.64 11.92 -14.26
N VAL A 101 -6.63 12.80 -14.08
CA VAL A 101 -7.84 12.80 -14.92
C VAL A 101 -7.61 13.40 -16.30
N THR A 102 -6.75 14.43 -16.40
CA THR A 102 -6.46 15.12 -17.66
C THR A 102 -5.55 14.32 -18.59
N GLU A 103 -4.71 13.45 -18.04
CA GLU A 103 -3.81 12.56 -18.79
C GLU A 103 -4.52 11.40 -19.52
N THR A 104 -5.86 11.31 -19.45
CA THR A 104 -6.66 10.24 -20.10
C THR A 104 -7.05 10.57 -21.56
N ARG A 105 -6.14 11.17 -22.35
CA ARG A 105 -6.39 11.53 -23.75
C ARG A 105 -5.60 10.71 -24.76
#